data_AF-A0A842W5L7-F1
#
_entry.id   AF-A0A842W5L7-F1
#
_cell.length_a   1.000
_cell.length_b   1.000
_cell.length_c   1.000
_cell.angle_alpha   90.00
_cell.angle_beta   90.00
_cell.angle_gamma   90.00
#
_symmetry.space_group_name_H-M   'P 1'
#
loop_
_entity.id
_entity.type
_entity.pdbx_description
1 polymer ?
#
loop_
_entity_poly.entity_id
_entity_poly.type
_entity_poly.pdbx_seq_one_letter_code
_entity_poly.pdbx_strand_id
1 'polypeptide(L)'
;MIEDIIRELDDLDDRLDRLEARRDTHYKGTSATDFTTTTLPHHGDYGFQTTDEWLQMNMNGGVYEVGVKVYDVTRFGATGDGVTDDSSAIQDAIDAARGGSVSASGANAAVYFPAGTYVCDSPLDLTGWWYFRVMGDSWENTVIESHATGKAAIELLGSRFFVIENLTVEGDTTDTPDVGFFLSRATLVSGTGPNCGNCWFDHVAVAGEFTHAGFYQLNAEVLFFNGCRSTAGFDADYYVYSSPSNDDSITSDYRTIDVGTTGSTMQSHRNFHIASAVGINFTPFYYGDVANTIILRDGYWQARGTGVGVQLDEDHFNVTISGIMQEGNATELLDLSTSGTCDVRGLTIENVAASSVTKAIDAASGVTINGLYLASLTVNQANLDFYNLEHSTLAPGWYGTLGNAAHTVAIAGDITDCDINLNNQTYSVTGTETNVRLSEGNDDEVWVREADFSVGVDTARAKVSKILEFSGSWDPGTVADGDVATNDFTATNVATGDFVIATVNQTSAHIHLEARAITDKIRLSILNESGGNYAPGSKTWSFLVFKTS
;
A
#
# COMPACT_ATOMS: atom_id res chain seq x y z
N MET A 1 1.07 47.66 33.98
CA MET A 1 0.83 47.63 32.51
C MET A 1 2.03 48.11 31.72
N ILE A 2 2.44 49.39 31.79
CA ILE A 2 3.67 49.85 31.10
C ILE A 2 4.93 49.19 31.70
N GLU A 3 5.02 49.10 33.03
CA GLU A 3 6.15 48.41 33.69
C GLU A 3 6.18 46.90 33.40
N ASP A 4 5.02 46.27 33.23
CA ASP A 4 4.95 44.84 32.87
C ASP A 4 5.42 44.62 31.42
N ILE A 5 5.04 45.52 30.51
CA ILE A 5 5.52 45.51 29.11
C ILE A 5 7.03 45.75 29.04
N ILE A 6 7.57 46.66 29.84
CA ILE A 6 9.02 46.90 29.91
C ILE A 6 9.75 45.65 30.41
N ARG A 7 9.22 45.00 31.44
CA ARG A 7 9.81 43.77 31.99
C ARG A 7 9.74 42.59 31.02
N GLU A 8 8.69 42.52 30.21
CA GLU A 8 8.53 41.49 29.18
C GLU A 8 9.46 41.74 27.98
N LEU A 9 9.71 43.02 27.64
CA LEU A 9 10.71 43.43 26.64
C LEU A 9 12.13 43.12 27.10
N ASP A 10 12.47 43.39 28.37
CA ASP A 10 13.78 43.07 28.94
C ASP A 10 14.03 41.54 28.95
N ASP A 11 13.02 40.72 29.26
CA ASP A 11 13.14 39.25 29.20
C ASP A 11 13.29 38.75 27.74
N LEU A 12 12.64 39.42 26.78
CA LEU A 12 12.79 39.14 25.35
C LEU A 12 14.20 39.49 24.85
N ASP A 13 14.77 40.61 25.28
CA ASP A 13 16.14 41.01 24.95
C ASP A 13 17.16 40.03 25.55
N ASP A 14 16.99 39.64 26.82
CA ASP A 14 17.84 38.63 27.46
C ASP A 14 17.71 37.26 26.76
N ARG A 15 16.53 36.91 26.23
CA ARG A 15 16.33 35.68 25.44
C ARG A 15 16.98 35.79 24.06
N LEU A 16 16.93 36.96 23.44
CA LEU A 16 17.60 37.24 22.16
C LEU A 16 19.11 37.15 22.32
N ASP A 17 19.69 37.79 23.33
CA ASP A 17 21.13 37.73 23.62
C ASP A 17 21.60 36.29 23.90
N ARG A 18 20.78 35.49 24.60
CA ARG A 18 21.06 34.06 24.81
C ARG A 18 20.97 33.23 23.52
N LEU A 19 20.09 33.60 22.59
CA LEU A 19 19.98 32.97 21.27
C LEU A 19 21.13 33.39 20.35
N GLU A 20 21.56 34.64 20.39
CA GLU A 20 22.70 35.15 19.64
C GLU A 20 24.03 34.60 20.17
N ALA A 21 24.18 34.47 21.49
CA ALA A 21 25.31 33.79 22.10
C ALA A 21 25.36 32.29 21.74
N ARG A 22 24.20 31.65 21.56
CA ARG A 22 24.09 30.26 21.08
C ARG A 22 24.41 30.14 19.58
N ARG A 23 23.99 31.11 18.76
CA ARG A 23 24.33 31.23 17.33
C ARG A 23 25.85 31.31 17.14
N ASP A 24 26.53 32.12 17.95
CA ASP A 24 27.97 32.36 17.81
C ASP A 24 28.86 31.22 18.37
N THR A 25 28.32 30.33 19.21
CA THR A 25 28.99 29.07 19.57
C THR A 25 28.85 27.96 18.54
N HIS A 26 27.89 28.07 17.62
CA HIS A 26 27.63 27.07 16.56
C HIS A 26 28.15 27.50 15.18
N TYR A 27 28.63 28.74 15.03
CA TYR A 27 29.06 29.30 13.74
C TYR A 27 30.38 30.08 13.86
N LYS A 28 31.44 29.40 14.31
CA LYS A 28 32.83 29.86 14.11
C LYS A 28 33.62 28.85 13.29
N GLY A 29 33.65 29.08 11.99
CA GLY A 29 34.51 28.42 10.99
C GLY A 29 34.27 29.06 9.62
N THR A 30 34.73 30.30 9.39
CA THR A 30 35.97 30.70 8.66
C THR A 30 35.75 31.05 7.19
N SER A 31 36.30 32.20 6.83
CA SER A 31 36.36 32.82 5.51
C SER A 31 36.99 31.93 4.44
N ALA A 32 36.56 32.17 3.19
CA ALA A 32 36.80 31.41 1.97
C ALA A 32 38.25 31.35 1.43
N THR A 33 39.28 31.13 2.26
CA THR A 33 40.68 31.07 1.77
C THR A 33 41.56 29.94 2.29
N ASP A 34 41.07 28.98 3.08
CA ASP A 34 41.87 27.83 3.52
C ASP A 34 41.15 26.50 3.26
N PHE A 35 41.34 25.96 2.05
CA PHE A 35 40.89 24.63 1.65
C PHE A 35 42.04 23.63 1.78
N THR A 36 42.45 23.34 3.01
CA THR A 36 43.15 22.08 3.32
C THR A 36 42.70 21.56 4.68
N THR A 37 42.16 20.36 4.64
CA THR A 37 41.93 19.41 5.75
C THR A 37 40.80 19.71 6.74
N THR A 38 39.71 18.97 6.53
CA THR A 38 39.05 18.08 7.50
C THR A 38 38.46 18.71 8.77
N THR A 39 37.13 18.89 8.69
CA THR A 39 36.06 18.58 9.66
C THR A 39 35.16 19.78 9.98
N LEU A 40 33.91 19.69 9.51
CA LEU A 40 32.76 20.36 10.11
C LEU A 40 31.59 19.36 10.16
N PRO A 41 30.84 19.27 11.27
CA PRO A 41 29.54 18.64 11.31
C PRO A 41 28.44 19.69 11.11
N HIS A 42 27.50 19.44 10.21
CA HIS A 42 26.21 20.14 10.17
C HIS A 42 25.09 19.09 10.08
N HIS A 43 24.31 18.97 11.15
CA HIS A 43 22.99 18.37 11.12
C HIS A 43 21.97 19.50 11.23
N GLY A 44 21.07 19.60 10.24
CA GLY A 44 19.89 20.45 10.32
C GLY A 44 19.57 21.19 9.03
N ASP A 45 19.26 20.47 7.96
CA ASP A 45 18.32 20.91 6.93
C ASP A 45 17.69 19.66 6.29
N TYR A 46 16.38 19.69 6.10
CA TYR A 46 15.64 18.67 5.37
C TYR A 46 16.12 18.65 3.91
N GLY A 47 17.03 17.72 3.60
CA GLY A 47 17.58 17.52 2.27
C GLY A 47 18.10 16.09 2.15
N PHE A 48 17.68 15.42 1.09
CA PHE A 48 18.18 14.14 0.56
C PHE A 48 19.50 13.67 1.18
N GLN A 49 19.48 12.55 1.89
CA GLN A 49 20.69 11.74 2.10
C GLN A 49 21.04 11.11 0.75
N THR A 50 21.87 11.81 -0.04
CA THR A 50 22.54 11.20 -1.18
C THR A 50 23.48 10.11 -0.67
N THR A 51 23.65 9.10 -1.50
CA THR A 51 24.26 7.78 -1.28
C THR A 51 25.76 7.74 -0.94
N ASP A 52 26.34 8.82 -0.38
CA ASP A 52 27.79 8.96 -0.22
C ASP A 52 28.36 8.66 1.18
N GLU A 53 27.52 8.35 2.18
CA GLU A 53 28.01 8.12 3.56
C GLU A 53 28.53 6.70 3.87
N TRP A 54 28.65 5.82 2.87
CA TRP A 54 29.42 4.57 3.03
C TRP A 54 30.88 4.66 2.56
N LEU A 55 31.35 5.83 2.11
CA LEU A 55 32.73 6.03 1.64
C LEU A 55 33.65 6.90 2.49
N GLN A 56 33.28 7.34 3.70
CA GLN A 56 34.25 8.02 4.58
C GLN A 56 34.08 7.70 6.08
N MET A 57 34.81 6.66 6.51
CA MET A 57 35.45 6.66 7.83
C MET A 57 36.86 6.09 7.70
N ASN A 58 37.88 6.95 7.56
CA ASN A 58 38.92 7.10 8.59
C ASN A 58 39.89 8.27 8.28
N MET A 59 39.56 9.49 8.70
CA MET A 59 40.52 10.61 8.76
C MET A 59 41.29 10.57 10.08
N ASN A 60 42.07 9.50 10.33
CA ASN A 60 43.07 9.44 11.41
C ASN A 60 44.02 8.24 11.23
N GLY A 61 44.85 8.26 10.18
CA GLY A 61 46.21 7.71 10.20
C GLY A 61 46.44 6.27 10.70
N GLY A 62 45.49 5.35 10.54
CA GLY A 62 45.64 3.93 10.92
C GLY A 62 45.02 3.00 9.88
N VAL A 63 45.87 2.26 9.16
CA VAL A 63 45.52 1.31 8.11
C VAL A 63 44.64 0.18 8.67
N TYR A 64 43.40 0.11 8.19
CA TYR A 64 42.62 -1.12 8.03
C TYR A 64 42.14 -1.16 6.57
N GLU A 65 42.90 -1.79 5.67
CA GLU A 65 42.38 -2.22 4.37
C GLU A 65 41.57 -3.52 4.56
N VAL A 66 40.26 -3.46 4.31
CA VAL A 66 39.42 -4.62 3.95
C VAL A 66 38.40 -4.06 2.95
N GLY A 67 38.70 -3.85 1.67
CA GLY A 67 39.18 -4.84 0.71
C GLY A 67 38.10 -5.24 -0.31
N VAL A 68 37.11 -4.38 -0.61
CA VAL A 68 36.20 -4.60 -1.75
C VAL A 68 36.98 -4.31 -3.02
N LYS A 69 37.23 -5.34 -3.82
CA LYS A 69 37.91 -5.17 -5.10
C LYS A 69 36.90 -4.68 -6.14
N VAL A 70 37.12 -3.47 -6.65
CA VAL A 70 36.26 -2.84 -7.66
C VAL A 70 36.80 -3.09 -9.06
N TYR A 71 35.92 -3.54 -9.93
CA TYR A 71 36.15 -3.87 -11.33
C TYR A 71 35.35 -2.89 -12.18
N ASP A 72 36.02 -1.83 -12.59
CA ASP A 72 35.48 -0.80 -13.47
C ASP A 72 35.37 -1.35 -14.90
N VAL A 73 34.16 -1.38 -15.46
CA VAL A 73 33.88 -1.95 -16.79
C VAL A 73 34.68 -1.29 -17.91
N THR A 74 35.06 -0.01 -17.77
CA THR A 74 35.86 0.71 -18.77
C THR A 74 37.29 0.18 -18.87
N ARG A 75 37.79 -0.45 -17.79
CA ARG A 75 39.11 -1.11 -17.80
C ARG A 75 39.11 -2.42 -18.58
N PHE A 76 37.94 -2.95 -18.87
CA PHE A 76 37.72 -4.14 -19.70
C PHE A 76 37.33 -3.78 -21.13
N GLY A 77 37.21 -2.47 -21.45
CA GLY A 77 36.96 -1.98 -22.80
C GLY A 77 35.53 -1.47 -23.03
N ALA A 78 34.67 -1.47 -22.02
CA ALA A 78 33.33 -0.91 -22.15
C ALA A 78 33.44 0.61 -22.37
N THR A 79 32.65 1.13 -23.30
CA THR A 79 32.73 2.52 -23.74
C THR A 79 31.66 3.40 -23.11
N GLY A 80 30.46 2.85 -22.86
CA GLY A 80 29.33 3.60 -22.31
C GLY A 80 28.84 4.72 -23.23
N ASP A 81 29.03 4.58 -24.55
CA ASP A 81 28.76 5.64 -25.54
C ASP A 81 27.36 5.59 -26.16
N GLY A 82 26.54 4.59 -25.80
CA GLY A 82 25.19 4.36 -26.31
C GLY A 82 25.12 3.80 -27.73
N VAL A 83 26.23 3.32 -28.29
CA VAL A 83 26.29 2.80 -29.67
C VAL A 83 27.10 1.51 -29.76
N THR A 84 28.20 1.42 -29.02
CA THR A 84 29.07 0.25 -29.02
C THR A 84 28.45 -0.86 -28.17
N ASP A 85 28.37 -2.08 -28.72
CA ASP A 85 28.04 -3.26 -27.93
C ASP A 85 29.14 -3.53 -26.90
N ASP A 86 28.82 -3.23 -25.63
CA ASP A 86 29.69 -3.35 -24.48
C ASP A 86 29.55 -4.72 -23.78
N SER A 87 28.70 -5.63 -24.28
CA SER A 87 28.38 -6.93 -23.65
C SER A 87 29.63 -7.70 -23.22
N SER A 88 30.59 -7.87 -24.13
CA SER A 88 31.80 -8.67 -23.88
C SER A 88 32.70 -8.04 -22.81
N ALA A 89 32.90 -6.73 -22.84
CA ALA A 89 33.73 -6.02 -21.88
C ALA A 89 33.10 -6.02 -20.48
N ILE A 90 31.78 -5.87 -20.41
CA ILE A 90 31.04 -5.94 -19.15
C ILE A 90 31.10 -7.36 -18.58
N GLN A 91 30.89 -8.39 -19.41
CA GLN A 91 30.99 -9.77 -18.96
C GLN A 91 32.41 -10.12 -18.49
N ASP A 92 33.46 -9.62 -19.16
CA ASP A 92 34.84 -9.80 -18.71
C ASP A 92 35.09 -9.15 -17.34
N ALA A 93 34.49 -7.98 -17.07
CA ALA A 93 34.55 -7.32 -15.77
C ALA A 93 33.84 -8.14 -14.68
N ILE A 94 32.65 -8.67 -14.99
CA ILE A 94 31.87 -9.56 -14.12
C ILE A 94 32.65 -10.83 -13.80
N ASP A 95 33.22 -11.49 -14.81
CA ASP A 95 33.98 -12.73 -14.65
C ASP A 95 35.26 -12.51 -13.83
N ALA A 96 35.95 -11.38 -14.06
CA ALA A 96 37.11 -11.00 -13.28
C ALA A 96 36.74 -10.70 -11.81
N ALA A 97 35.59 -10.08 -11.56
CA ALA A 97 35.06 -9.82 -10.23
C ALA A 97 34.67 -11.12 -9.50
N ARG A 98 33.96 -12.01 -10.21
CA ARG A 98 33.59 -13.35 -9.73
C ARG A 98 34.82 -14.16 -9.34
N GLY A 99 35.85 -14.19 -10.19
CA GLY A 99 37.13 -14.87 -9.88
C GLY A 99 37.94 -14.24 -8.75
N GLY A 100 37.68 -12.97 -8.42
CA GLY A 100 38.29 -12.26 -7.29
C GLY A 100 37.58 -12.48 -5.95
N SER A 101 36.39 -13.08 -5.95
CA SER A 101 35.60 -13.33 -4.74
C SER A 101 36.19 -14.51 -3.95
N VAL A 102 36.79 -14.24 -2.79
CA VAL A 102 37.38 -15.27 -1.92
C VAL A 102 36.44 -15.66 -0.78
N SER A 103 35.86 -16.85 -0.90
CA SER A 103 35.11 -17.59 0.14
C SER A 103 33.78 -16.97 0.61
N ALA A 104 32.89 -17.85 1.09
CA ALA A 104 31.53 -17.59 1.59
C ALA A 104 31.42 -16.66 2.82
N SER A 105 32.48 -15.90 3.16
CA SER A 105 32.60 -15.18 4.41
C SER A 105 33.53 -13.96 4.43
N GLY A 106 34.04 -13.40 3.30
CA GLY A 106 34.92 -12.25 3.50
C GLY A 106 35.64 -11.50 2.38
N ALA A 107 35.26 -11.58 1.10
CA ALA A 107 35.66 -10.53 0.16
C ALA A 107 34.56 -10.26 -0.87
N ASN A 108 33.92 -9.11 -0.74
CA ASN A 108 32.96 -8.62 -1.74
C ASN A 108 33.76 -8.14 -2.95
N ALA A 109 33.42 -8.61 -4.14
CA ALA A 109 33.86 -7.98 -5.38
C ALA A 109 32.72 -7.11 -5.91
N ALA A 110 33.08 -5.96 -6.45
CA ALA A 110 32.12 -5.02 -7.01
C ALA A 110 32.42 -4.77 -8.48
N VAL A 111 31.39 -4.80 -9.32
CA VAL A 111 31.47 -4.30 -10.70
C VAL A 111 30.97 -2.86 -10.67
N TYR A 112 31.77 -1.93 -11.22
CA TYR A 112 31.45 -0.52 -11.27
C TYR A 112 31.24 -0.06 -12.70
N PHE A 113 30.12 0.63 -12.92
CA PHE A 113 29.73 1.28 -14.16
C PHE A 113 29.82 2.79 -13.95
N PRO A 114 30.82 3.48 -14.53
CA PRO A 114 30.80 4.94 -14.61
C PRO A 114 29.55 5.46 -15.33
N ALA A 115 29.33 6.78 -15.28
CA ALA A 115 28.30 7.41 -16.09
C ALA A 115 28.49 7.09 -17.59
N GLY A 116 27.41 6.70 -18.27
CA GLY A 116 27.38 6.24 -19.65
C GLY A 116 26.15 5.38 -19.95
N THR A 117 25.89 5.18 -21.24
CA THR A 117 24.90 4.23 -21.74
C THR A 117 25.63 3.04 -22.35
N TYR A 118 25.48 1.88 -21.75
CA TYR A 118 26.17 0.66 -22.15
C TYR A 118 25.20 -0.25 -22.90
N VAL A 119 25.35 -0.34 -24.21
CA VAL A 119 24.51 -1.21 -25.05
C VAL A 119 24.95 -2.66 -24.86
N CYS A 120 23.99 -3.54 -24.64
CA CYS A 120 24.22 -4.97 -24.44
C CYS A 120 23.34 -5.80 -25.40
N ASP A 121 23.93 -6.33 -26.47
CA ASP A 121 23.28 -7.25 -27.42
C ASP A 121 23.08 -8.67 -26.87
N SER A 122 23.58 -8.96 -25.66
CA SER A 122 23.45 -10.25 -25.00
C SER A 122 23.11 -10.10 -23.51
N PRO A 123 22.43 -11.10 -22.90
CA PRO A 123 22.23 -11.14 -21.46
C PRO A 123 23.55 -11.04 -20.69
N LEU A 124 23.51 -10.45 -19.49
CA LEU A 124 24.64 -10.46 -18.56
C LEU A 124 24.49 -11.60 -17.54
N ASP A 125 25.50 -12.48 -17.46
CA ASP A 125 25.51 -13.61 -16.53
C ASP A 125 26.01 -13.18 -15.15
N LEU A 126 25.09 -13.05 -14.19
CA LEU A 126 25.40 -12.91 -12.76
C LEU A 126 24.89 -14.12 -11.97
N THR A 127 24.69 -15.26 -12.62
CA THR A 127 24.09 -16.45 -12.02
C THR A 127 25.04 -17.21 -11.08
N GLY A 128 24.49 -17.74 -9.99
CA GLY A 128 25.22 -18.55 -9.01
C GLY A 128 26.34 -17.80 -8.29
N TRP A 129 26.29 -16.46 -8.26
CA TRP A 129 27.30 -15.62 -7.62
C TRP A 129 26.78 -15.10 -6.28
N TRP A 130 27.60 -15.22 -5.23
CA TRP A 130 27.25 -14.78 -3.88
C TRP A 130 28.17 -13.66 -3.42
N TYR A 131 27.65 -12.77 -2.58
CA TYR A 131 28.42 -11.69 -1.93
C TYR A 131 29.08 -10.73 -2.93
N PHE A 132 28.30 -10.19 -3.86
CA PHE A 132 28.79 -9.24 -4.86
C PHE A 132 28.02 -7.94 -4.85
N ARG A 133 28.60 -6.92 -5.49
CA ARG A 133 27.95 -5.64 -5.72
C ARG A 133 28.01 -5.25 -7.18
N VAL A 134 26.95 -4.65 -7.70
CA VAL A 134 26.96 -3.94 -8.97
C VAL A 134 26.57 -2.49 -8.68
N MET A 135 27.39 -1.55 -9.11
CA MET A 135 27.23 -0.13 -8.78
C MET A 135 27.29 0.68 -10.08
N GLY A 136 26.30 1.53 -10.32
CA GLY A 136 26.45 2.64 -11.24
C GLY A 136 26.90 3.92 -10.54
N ASP A 137 27.13 4.96 -11.33
CA ASP A 137 27.42 6.32 -10.85
C ASP A 137 26.15 6.98 -10.27
N SER A 138 25.03 6.82 -10.97
CA SER A 138 23.68 7.12 -10.49
C SER A 138 22.66 6.53 -11.46
N TRP A 139 21.42 6.33 -11.00
CA TRP A 139 20.34 5.85 -11.88
C TRP A 139 20.04 6.84 -13.04
N GLU A 140 20.36 8.13 -12.91
CA GLU A 140 20.18 9.11 -13.99
C GLU A 140 21.31 9.07 -15.03
N ASN A 141 22.50 8.63 -14.66
CA ASN A 141 23.70 8.77 -15.48
C ASN A 141 24.31 7.43 -15.93
N THR A 142 23.93 6.30 -15.32
CA THR A 142 24.40 4.97 -15.71
C THR A 142 23.21 4.15 -16.21
N VAL A 143 23.20 3.84 -17.51
CA VAL A 143 22.17 3.06 -18.17
C VAL A 143 22.80 1.82 -18.79
N ILE A 144 22.29 0.63 -18.44
CA ILE A 144 22.54 -0.60 -19.18
C ILE A 144 21.36 -0.79 -20.12
N GLU A 145 21.56 -0.54 -21.41
CA GLU A 145 20.55 -0.65 -22.45
C GLU A 145 20.63 -2.05 -23.07
N SER A 146 19.60 -2.86 -22.89
CA SER A 146 19.60 -4.26 -23.32
C SER A 146 18.82 -4.46 -24.62
N HIS A 147 19.49 -5.05 -25.59
CA HIS A 147 18.94 -5.48 -26.88
C HIS A 147 18.79 -7.01 -26.92
N ALA A 148 18.73 -7.66 -25.75
CA ALA A 148 18.71 -9.11 -25.60
C ALA A 148 17.31 -9.70 -25.92
N THR A 149 16.93 -9.64 -27.20
CA THR A 149 15.58 -9.99 -27.66
C THR A 149 15.11 -11.35 -27.15
N GLY A 150 13.95 -11.37 -26.48
CA GLY A 150 13.35 -12.61 -25.96
C GLY A 150 14.18 -13.30 -24.87
N LYS A 151 14.99 -12.52 -24.14
CA LYS A 151 15.86 -12.96 -23.04
C LYS A 151 15.83 -11.96 -21.89
N ALA A 152 16.36 -12.36 -20.73
CA ALA A 152 16.59 -11.42 -19.65
C ALA A 152 17.77 -10.49 -19.98
N ALA A 153 17.68 -9.20 -19.60
CA ALA A 153 18.83 -8.30 -19.67
C ALA A 153 19.93 -8.71 -18.68
N ILE A 154 19.54 -9.02 -17.43
CA ILE A 154 20.45 -9.44 -16.36
C ILE A 154 19.93 -10.70 -15.68
N GLU A 155 20.73 -11.77 -15.71
CA GLU A 155 20.38 -13.05 -15.09
C GLU A 155 21.05 -13.24 -13.72
N LEU A 156 20.24 -13.50 -12.69
CA LEU A 156 20.64 -13.60 -11.28
C LEU A 156 20.25 -14.94 -10.65
N LEU A 157 20.01 -15.96 -11.49
CA LEU A 157 19.56 -17.27 -11.06
C LEU A 157 20.57 -17.90 -10.08
N GLY A 158 20.09 -18.29 -8.91
CA GLY A 158 20.89 -18.93 -7.87
C GLY A 158 21.85 -18.00 -7.12
N SER A 159 21.70 -16.69 -7.30
CA SER A 159 22.56 -15.69 -6.69
C SER A 159 22.01 -15.19 -5.36
N ARG A 160 22.90 -14.81 -4.43
CA ARG A 160 22.54 -14.53 -3.03
C ARG A 160 23.42 -13.44 -2.43
N PHE A 161 22.90 -12.69 -1.45
CA PHE A 161 23.70 -11.71 -0.70
C PHE A 161 24.33 -10.63 -1.59
N PHE A 162 23.62 -10.21 -2.63
CA PHE A 162 24.09 -9.16 -3.52
C PHE A 162 23.44 -7.82 -3.24
N VAL A 163 24.10 -6.77 -3.71
CA VAL A 163 23.54 -5.42 -3.81
C VAL A 163 23.70 -4.94 -5.25
N ILE A 164 22.61 -4.51 -5.89
CA ILE A 164 22.66 -3.78 -7.16
C ILE A 164 22.15 -2.38 -6.88
N GLU A 165 22.88 -1.37 -7.33
CA GLU A 165 22.55 0.01 -6.97
C GLU A 165 22.96 1.05 -7.99
N ASN A 166 22.30 2.21 -7.89
CA ASN A 166 22.67 3.45 -8.58
C ASN A 166 22.79 3.32 -10.10
N LEU A 167 21.92 2.55 -10.74
CA LEU A 167 21.91 2.35 -12.19
C LEU A 167 20.49 2.15 -12.72
N THR A 168 20.35 2.29 -14.03
CA THR A 168 19.13 1.95 -14.78
C THR A 168 19.40 0.74 -15.68
N VAL A 169 18.45 -0.19 -15.74
CA VAL A 169 18.36 -1.18 -16.82
C VAL A 169 17.23 -0.76 -17.76
N GLU A 170 17.56 -0.51 -19.01
CA GLU A 170 16.64 -0.07 -20.04
C GLU A 170 16.47 -1.16 -21.09
N GLY A 171 15.23 -1.55 -21.39
CA GLY A 171 14.95 -2.49 -22.48
C GLY A 171 14.72 -1.74 -23.79
N ASP A 172 15.32 -2.20 -24.88
CA ASP A 172 15.11 -1.58 -26.19
C ASP A 172 13.72 -1.87 -26.77
N THR A 173 13.21 -0.93 -27.56
CA THR A 173 11.87 -1.00 -28.19
C THR A 173 11.84 -1.81 -29.49
N THR A 174 13.00 -2.11 -30.09
CA THR A 174 13.09 -2.90 -31.33
C THR A 174 13.55 -4.33 -31.02
N ASP A 175 14.62 -4.45 -30.24
CA ASP A 175 15.26 -5.70 -29.86
C ASP A 175 14.90 -6.05 -28.41
N THR A 176 13.58 -6.13 -28.16
CA THR A 176 12.98 -6.10 -26.81
C THR A 176 13.32 -7.32 -25.95
N PRO A 177 13.98 -7.11 -24.79
CA PRO A 177 14.22 -8.17 -23.82
C PRO A 177 12.91 -8.62 -23.15
N ASP A 178 12.88 -9.86 -22.68
CA ASP A 178 11.70 -10.36 -21.98
C ASP A 178 11.53 -9.69 -20.61
N VAL A 179 12.65 -9.56 -19.88
CA VAL A 179 12.67 -9.04 -18.52
C VAL A 179 13.95 -8.27 -18.23
N GLY A 180 13.89 -7.29 -17.34
CA GLY A 180 15.07 -6.52 -16.91
C GLY A 180 15.99 -7.35 -16.02
N PHE A 181 15.51 -7.70 -14.83
CA PHE A 181 16.22 -8.56 -13.89
C PHE A 181 15.49 -9.89 -13.75
N PHE A 182 16.18 -11.00 -14.03
CA PHE A 182 15.63 -12.34 -13.82
C PHE A 182 16.29 -13.02 -12.62
N LEU A 183 15.52 -13.20 -11.54
CA LEU A 183 15.97 -13.87 -10.33
C LEU A 183 15.21 -15.19 -10.16
N SER A 184 15.91 -16.28 -9.88
CA SER A 184 15.24 -17.53 -9.55
C SER A 184 16.13 -18.43 -8.72
N ARG A 185 15.56 -19.39 -7.99
CA ARG A 185 16.35 -20.58 -7.62
C ARG A 185 16.85 -21.28 -8.88
N ALA A 186 17.99 -21.95 -8.75
CA ALA A 186 18.62 -22.68 -9.85
C ALA A 186 19.03 -24.08 -9.41
N THR A 187 19.10 -25.02 -10.33
CA THR A 187 19.76 -26.30 -10.02
C THR A 187 21.28 -26.11 -10.00
N LEU A 188 21.94 -26.30 -8.84
CA LEU A 188 23.41 -26.37 -8.80
C LEU A 188 23.91 -27.67 -9.45
N VAL A 189 25.10 -27.58 -10.05
CA VAL A 189 25.88 -28.74 -10.55
C VAL A 189 26.19 -29.78 -9.45
N SER A 190 26.07 -29.41 -8.16
CA SER A 190 26.35 -30.26 -6.99
C SER A 190 25.10 -30.87 -6.32
N GLY A 191 23.90 -30.73 -6.89
CA GLY A 191 22.69 -31.45 -6.43
C GLY A 191 22.05 -30.93 -5.13
N THR A 192 22.47 -29.76 -4.63
CA THR A 192 21.77 -28.97 -3.60
C THR A 192 21.67 -27.55 -4.13
N GLY A 193 20.49 -27.13 -4.60
CA GLY A 193 20.30 -25.87 -5.33
C GLY A 193 20.58 -24.64 -4.45
N PRO A 194 21.18 -23.56 -4.99
CA PRO A 194 21.46 -22.38 -4.20
C PRO A 194 20.15 -21.58 -4.09
N ASN A 195 19.76 -21.27 -2.86
CA ASN A 195 18.67 -20.31 -2.65
C ASN A 195 19.04 -19.01 -3.35
N CYS A 196 18.11 -18.44 -4.12
CA CYS A 196 18.20 -17.05 -4.54
C CYS A 196 17.59 -16.22 -3.42
N GLY A 197 18.31 -15.22 -2.90
CA GLY A 197 17.74 -14.42 -1.83
C GLY A 197 18.69 -13.61 -0.95
N ASN A 198 18.13 -12.92 0.04
CA ASN A 198 18.86 -11.92 0.83
C ASN A 198 19.56 -10.92 -0.11
N CYS A 199 18.79 -10.29 -0.98
CA CYS A 199 19.32 -9.41 -2.02
C CYS A 199 18.73 -8.01 -1.89
N TRP A 200 19.52 -7.02 -2.29
CA TRP A 200 19.15 -5.61 -2.26
C TRP A 200 19.22 -5.00 -3.64
N PHE A 201 18.17 -4.28 -4.01
CA PHE A 201 18.16 -3.28 -5.05
C PHE A 201 18.02 -1.92 -4.36
N ASP A 202 19.00 -1.04 -4.53
CA ASP A 202 19.02 0.28 -3.91
C ASP A 202 19.22 1.37 -4.96
N HIS A 203 18.23 2.24 -5.13
CA HIS A 203 18.25 3.29 -6.16
C HIS A 203 18.48 2.72 -7.58
N VAL A 204 17.82 1.62 -7.91
CA VAL A 204 17.82 1.02 -9.25
C VAL A 204 16.58 1.44 -10.01
N ALA A 205 16.72 1.77 -11.30
CA ALA A 205 15.58 2.00 -12.17
C ALA A 205 15.44 0.93 -13.26
N VAL A 206 14.20 0.73 -13.72
CA VAL A 206 13.89 0.04 -14.97
C VAL A 206 13.22 1.01 -15.95
N ALA A 207 13.60 0.95 -17.22
CA ALA A 207 13.13 1.86 -18.25
C ALA A 207 12.95 1.13 -19.59
N GLY A 208 12.35 1.80 -20.57
CA GLY A 208 12.16 1.22 -21.91
C GLY A 208 11.13 0.10 -21.93
N GLU A 209 11.27 -0.83 -22.86
CA GLU A 209 10.29 -1.89 -23.13
C GLU A 209 10.81 -3.27 -22.72
N PHE A 210 9.98 -4.02 -22.00
CA PHE A 210 10.17 -5.43 -21.70
C PHE A 210 8.89 -6.18 -22.06
N THR A 211 8.99 -7.39 -22.60
CA THR A 211 7.77 -8.13 -22.96
C THR A 211 6.93 -8.53 -21.74
N HIS A 212 7.56 -8.67 -20.55
CA HIS A 212 6.89 -9.13 -19.34
C HIS A 212 7.14 -8.27 -18.09
N ALA A 213 8.39 -8.08 -17.66
CA ALA A 213 8.62 -7.40 -16.38
C ALA A 213 9.98 -6.70 -16.22
N GLY A 214 9.98 -5.62 -15.43
CA GLY A 214 11.24 -4.99 -14.98
C GLY A 214 12.02 -5.89 -14.03
N PHE A 215 11.34 -6.44 -13.01
CA PHE A 215 11.87 -7.41 -12.08
C PHE A 215 11.01 -8.68 -12.13
N TYR A 216 11.57 -9.75 -12.67
CA TYR A 216 10.89 -11.04 -12.74
C TYR A 216 11.57 -12.01 -11.80
N GLN A 217 10.85 -12.50 -10.79
CA GLN A 217 11.44 -13.40 -9.82
C GLN A 217 10.60 -14.63 -9.49
N LEU A 218 11.32 -15.76 -9.42
CA LEU A 218 10.77 -17.08 -9.19
C LEU A 218 11.36 -17.72 -7.93
N ASN A 219 10.55 -17.88 -6.89
CA ASN A 219 10.97 -18.49 -5.62
C ASN A 219 12.22 -17.82 -4.98
N ALA A 220 12.49 -16.53 -5.22
CA ALA A 220 13.59 -15.85 -4.55
C ALA A 220 13.16 -15.38 -3.14
N GLU A 221 14.02 -15.61 -2.15
CA GLU A 221 13.75 -15.41 -0.73
C GLU A 221 14.28 -14.05 -0.26
N VAL A 222 13.55 -13.30 0.55
CA VAL A 222 14.09 -12.10 1.23
C VAL A 222 14.69 -11.07 0.24
N LEU A 223 13.82 -10.30 -0.39
CA LEU A 223 14.20 -9.24 -1.32
C LEU A 223 13.89 -7.86 -0.74
N PHE A 224 14.83 -6.94 -0.91
CA PHE A 224 14.69 -5.55 -0.49
C PHE A 224 14.88 -4.64 -1.69
N PHE A 225 13.91 -3.76 -1.91
CA PHE A 225 13.93 -2.73 -2.93
C PHE A 225 13.76 -1.39 -2.22
N ASN A 226 14.77 -0.53 -2.32
CA ASN A 226 14.75 0.79 -1.69
C ASN A 226 15.06 1.86 -2.74
N GLY A 227 14.26 2.92 -2.81
CA GLY A 227 14.50 4.01 -3.77
C GLY A 227 14.39 3.60 -5.25
N CYS A 228 13.87 2.40 -5.52
CA CYS A 228 13.78 1.83 -6.86
C CYS A 228 12.60 2.42 -7.64
N ARG A 229 12.75 2.53 -8.95
CA ARG A 229 11.79 3.27 -9.78
C ARG A 229 11.60 2.71 -11.18
N SER A 230 10.54 3.14 -11.85
CA SER A 230 10.43 3.04 -13.31
C SER A 230 10.26 4.42 -13.95
N THR A 231 10.66 4.55 -15.21
CA THR A 231 10.49 5.81 -15.95
C THR A 231 9.09 5.91 -16.57
N ALA A 232 8.67 7.11 -16.95
CA ALA A 232 7.35 7.32 -17.55
C ALA A 232 7.14 6.65 -18.92
N GLY A 233 8.21 6.14 -19.54
CA GLY A 233 8.17 5.37 -20.79
C GLY A 233 8.31 3.87 -20.57
N PHE A 234 8.35 3.41 -19.33
CA PHE A 234 8.49 1.99 -19.01
C PHE A 234 7.25 1.19 -19.44
N ASP A 235 7.46 0.23 -20.33
CA ASP A 235 6.43 -0.62 -20.91
C ASP A 235 6.73 -2.09 -20.59
N ALA A 236 5.83 -2.73 -19.85
CA ALA A 236 5.87 -4.12 -19.42
C ALA A 236 4.52 -4.49 -18.81
N ASP A 237 4.21 -5.79 -18.68
CA ASP A 237 3.05 -6.24 -17.91
C ASP A 237 3.21 -5.91 -16.42
N TYR A 238 4.44 -6.07 -15.89
CA TYR A 238 4.75 -5.91 -14.47
C TYR A 238 5.97 -5.02 -14.19
N TYR A 239 5.92 -4.27 -13.08
CA TYR A 239 7.17 -3.73 -12.52
C TYR A 239 7.89 -4.84 -11.75
N VAL A 240 7.17 -5.54 -10.88
CA VAL A 240 7.63 -6.72 -10.14
C VAL A 240 6.63 -7.84 -10.36
N TYR A 241 7.13 -8.94 -10.92
CA TYR A 241 6.46 -10.23 -10.97
C TYR A 241 7.11 -11.16 -9.94
N SER A 242 6.29 -11.73 -9.06
CA SER A 242 6.74 -12.60 -7.98
C SER A 242 5.87 -13.85 -7.86
N SER A 243 6.37 -15.02 -8.27
CA SER A 243 5.58 -16.26 -8.21
C SER A 243 6.46 -17.49 -8.02
N PRO A 244 5.97 -18.60 -7.46
CA PRO A 244 6.66 -19.88 -7.59
C PRO A 244 6.57 -20.43 -9.03
N SER A 245 5.57 -19.98 -9.80
CA SER A 245 5.26 -20.42 -11.15
C SER A 245 5.86 -19.51 -12.20
N ASN A 246 6.43 -20.11 -13.24
CA ASN A 246 6.97 -19.40 -14.40
C ASN A 246 5.90 -19.24 -15.48
N ASP A 247 4.91 -18.39 -15.22
CA ASP A 247 3.70 -18.29 -16.05
C ASP A 247 4.01 -17.68 -17.43
N ASP A 248 4.99 -16.79 -17.51
CA ASP A 248 5.45 -16.17 -18.75
C ASP A 248 6.52 -16.99 -19.49
N SER A 249 6.83 -18.20 -19.02
CA SER A 249 7.77 -19.12 -19.69
C SER A 249 9.17 -18.54 -19.92
N ILE A 250 9.62 -17.62 -19.06
CA ILE A 250 10.94 -16.98 -19.15
C ILE A 250 12.03 -18.06 -19.14
N THR A 251 13.01 -17.94 -20.04
CA THR A 251 14.13 -18.88 -20.15
C THR A 251 15.43 -18.25 -19.64
N SER A 252 16.36 -19.09 -19.19
CA SER A 252 17.71 -18.68 -18.80
C SER A 252 18.72 -19.33 -19.76
N ASP A 253 19.68 -18.55 -20.22
CA ASP A 253 20.77 -19.04 -21.08
C ASP A 253 21.92 -19.65 -20.26
N TYR A 254 22.00 -19.35 -18.96
CA TYR A 254 23.14 -19.74 -18.12
C TYR A 254 22.83 -20.85 -17.11
N ARG A 255 21.57 -21.01 -16.67
CA ARG A 255 21.20 -21.98 -15.62
C ARG A 255 19.84 -22.63 -15.87
N THR A 256 19.68 -23.85 -15.35
CA THR A 256 18.35 -24.46 -15.25
C THR A 256 17.58 -23.83 -14.10
N ILE A 257 16.43 -23.23 -14.43
CA ILE A 257 15.46 -22.69 -13.48
C ILE A 257 14.95 -23.81 -12.57
N ASP A 258 14.96 -23.58 -11.26
CA ASP A 258 14.35 -24.45 -10.26
C ASP A 258 13.04 -23.82 -9.78
N VAL A 259 11.94 -24.16 -10.46
CA VAL A 259 10.58 -23.83 -10.00
C VAL A 259 10.21 -24.76 -8.85
N GLY A 260 10.45 -24.30 -7.62
CA GLY A 260 10.13 -25.05 -6.40
C GLY A 260 8.64 -25.00 -6.06
N THR A 261 8.22 -25.85 -5.12
CA THR A 261 6.86 -25.83 -4.53
C THR A 261 6.77 -24.95 -3.27
N THR A 262 7.81 -24.16 -3.00
CA THR A 262 7.91 -23.29 -1.83
C THR A 262 8.33 -21.91 -2.32
N GLY A 263 7.43 -20.93 -2.30
CA GLY A 263 7.76 -19.62 -2.84
C GLY A 263 8.60 -18.75 -1.92
N SER A 264 8.64 -17.46 -2.28
CA SER A 264 9.30 -16.38 -1.55
C SER A 264 8.91 -16.33 -0.06
N THR A 265 9.79 -15.76 0.77
CA THR A 265 9.55 -15.65 2.23
C THR A 265 9.22 -14.21 2.66
N MET A 266 9.83 -13.21 2.03
CA MET A 266 9.61 -11.80 2.34
C MET A 266 10.04 -10.90 1.18
N GLN A 267 9.23 -9.88 0.87
CA GLN A 267 9.59 -8.79 -0.04
C GLN A 267 9.25 -7.45 0.56
N SER A 268 10.20 -6.51 0.52
CA SER A 268 10.00 -5.15 0.98
C SER A 268 10.38 -4.15 -0.10
N HIS A 269 9.40 -3.36 -0.53
CA HIS A 269 9.57 -2.21 -1.41
C HIS A 269 9.35 -0.93 -0.59
N ARG A 270 10.31 -0.03 -0.62
CA ARG A 270 10.28 1.25 0.11
C ARG A 270 10.74 2.39 -0.77
N ASN A 271 10.19 3.58 -0.55
CA ASN A 271 10.64 4.79 -1.24
C ASN A 271 10.57 4.66 -2.78
N PHE A 272 9.59 3.93 -3.29
CA PHE A 272 9.53 3.61 -4.72
C PHE A 272 8.82 4.72 -5.52
N HIS A 273 9.20 4.86 -6.79
CA HIS A 273 8.52 5.72 -7.75
C HIS A 273 8.26 4.93 -9.04
N ILE A 274 7.02 4.49 -9.27
CA ILE A 274 6.69 3.68 -10.43
C ILE A 274 5.82 4.49 -11.37
N ALA A 275 6.17 4.51 -12.65
CA ALA A 275 5.33 5.04 -13.72
C ALA A 275 5.30 4.06 -14.89
N SER A 276 4.16 3.95 -15.55
CA SER A 276 3.98 3.15 -16.75
C SER A 276 3.98 4.04 -18.00
N ALA A 277 4.21 3.44 -19.17
CA ALA A 277 3.87 4.02 -20.45
C ALA A 277 2.36 4.30 -20.55
N VAL A 278 1.97 5.16 -21.49
CA VAL A 278 0.57 5.57 -21.65
C VAL A 278 -0.22 4.49 -22.39
N GLY A 279 -1.38 4.11 -21.85
CA GLY A 279 -2.34 3.23 -22.53
C GLY A 279 -2.08 1.73 -22.41
N ILE A 280 -1.14 1.31 -21.57
CA ILE A 280 -0.82 -0.11 -21.34
C ILE A 280 -1.59 -0.70 -20.16
N ASN A 281 -1.82 -2.02 -20.19
CA ASN A 281 -2.34 -2.74 -19.03
C ASN A 281 -1.17 -3.10 -18.12
N PHE A 282 -1.06 -2.40 -17.00
CA PHE A 282 0.13 -2.47 -16.16
C PHE A 282 -0.23 -2.82 -14.72
N THR A 283 0.38 -3.91 -14.23
CA THR A 283 0.28 -4.36 -12.85
C THR A 283 1.63 -4.21 -12.16
N PRO A 284 1.88 -3.09 -11.43
CA PRO A 284 3.19 -2.84 -10.83
C PRO A 284 3.67 -3.97 -9.94
N PHE A 285 2.78 -4.52 -9.11
CA PHE A 285 3.13 -5.54 -8.15
C PHE A 285 2.23 -6.74 -8.32
N TYR A 286 2.75 -7.80 -8.91
CA TYR A 286 2.10 -9.09 -8.97
C TYR A 286 2.78 -10.07 -8.02
N TYR A 287 2.00 -10.68 -7.13
CA TYR A 287 2.45 -11.71 -6.20
C TYR A 287 1.55 -12.95 -6.33
N GLY A 288 2.06 -14.00 -6.99
CA GLY A 288 1.45 -15.33 -7.04
C GLY A 288 1.63 -16.15 -5.76
N ASP A 289 1.19 -17.41 -5.79
CA ASP A 289 1.08 -18.35 -4.65
C ASP A 289 2.25 -18.35 -3.67
N VAL A 290 2.10 -17.72 -2.49
CA VAL A 290 3.04 -17.97 -1.39
C VAL A 290 2.65 -17.53 0.03
N ALA A 291 3.13 -18.28 1.02
CA ALA A 291 3.32 -17.82 2.40
C ALA A 291 4.38 -16.69 2.61
N ASN A 292 4.18 -15.54 1.96
CA ASN A 292 5.06 -14.37 1.98
C ASN A 292 4.79 -13.42 3.15
N THR A 293 5.73 -12.52 3.43
CA THR A 293 5.47 -11.19 4.02
C THR A 293 5.72 -10.13 2.96
N ILE A 294 4.72 -9.29 2.66
CA ILE A 294 4.81 -8.24 1.63
C ILE A 294 4.74 -6.88 2.30
N ILE A 295 5.72 -6.03 2.04
CA ILE A 295 5.79 -4.67 2.60
C ILE A 295 5.98 -3.69 1.46
N LEU A 296 4.94 -2.92 1.14
CA LEU A 296 4.98 -1.81 0.19
C LEU A 296 4.82 -0.52 0.99
N ARG A 297 5.85 0.32 1.04
CA ARG A 297 5.82 1.55 1.85
C ARG A 297 6.39 2.78 1.19
N ASP A 298 5.85 3.93 1.58
CA ASP A 298 6.40 5.26 1.31
C ASP A 298 6.66 5.45 -0.19
N GLY A 299 5.64 5.23 -1.01
CA GLY A 299 5.80 5.07 -2.45
C GLY A 299 4.84 5.91 -3.26
N TYR A 300 5.22 6.16 -4.49
CA TYR A 300 4.37 6.79 -5.50
C TYR A 300 4.26 5.86 -6.70
N TRP A 301 3.04 5.64 -7.17
CA TRP A 301 2.81 4.92 -8.42
C TRP A 301 1.80 5.65 -9.31
N GLN A 302 2.17 5.83 -10.56
CA GLN A 302 1.34 6.43 -11.60
C GLN A 302 0.95 5.39 -12.66
N ALA A 303 -0.33 5.05 -12.70
CA ALA A 303 -0.92 4.21 -13.73
C ALA A 303 -1.33 5.08 -14.93
N ARG A 304 -0.59 5.02 -16.03
CA ARG A 304 -0.94 5.78 -17.25
C ARG A 304 -1.78 4.97 -18.25
N GLY A 305 -2.16 3.75 -17.89
CA GLY A 305 -3.15 2.92 -18.58
C GLY A 305 -4.07 2.21 -17.58
N THR A 306 -4.68 1.10 -17.98
CA THR A 306 -5.71 0.39 -17.21
C THR A 306 -5.16 -0.92 -16.68
N GLY A 307 -4.81 -0.99 -15.39
CA GLY A 307 -4.34 -2.21 -14.72
C GLY A 307 -4.53 -2.16 -13.21
N VAL A 308 -4.09 -3.20 -12.52
CA VAL A 308 -4.26 -3.39 -11.06
C VAL A 308 -3.00 -2.90 -10.32
N GLY A 309 -3.13 -2.22 -9.19
CA GLY A 309 -1.95 -1.77 -8.44
C GLY A 309 -1.14 -2.86 -7.79
N VAL A 310 -1.81 -3.64 -6.97
CA VAL A 310 -1.24 -4.80 -6.30
C VAL A 310 -2.17 -5.96 -6.58
N GLN A 311 -1.66 -7.00 -7.20
CA GLN A 311 -2.40 -8.24 -7.43
C GLN A 311 -1.79 -9.33 -6.55
N LEU A 312 -2.64 -9.95 -5.74
CA LEU A 312 -2.30 -11.05 -4.84
C LEU A 312 -3.09 -12.29 -5.23
N ASP A 313 -2.41 -13.26 -5.80
CA ASP A 313 -3.00 -14.54 -6.18
C ASP A 313 -2.65 -15.61 -5.11
N GLU A 314 -3.64 -16.40 -4.72
CA GLU A 314 -3.62 -17.44 -3.67
C GLU A 314 -3.27 -16.94 -2.25
N ASP A 315 -2.77 -17.81 -1.35
CA ASP A 315 -2.61 -17.49 0.08
C ASP A 315 -1.45 -16.51 0.34
N HIS A 316 -1.62 -15.51 1.23
CA HIS A 316 -0.58 -14.54 1.61
C HIS A 316 -0.61 -14.18 3.10
N PHE A 317 0.52 -13.78 3.68
CA PHE A 317 0.61 -13.40 5.10
C PHE A 317 1.25 -12.00 5.27
N ASN A 318 0.87 -11.30 6.34
CA ASN A 318 1.42 -10.01 6.75
C ASN A 318 1.65 -9.03 5.58
N VAL A 319 0.59 -8.75 4.82
CA VAL A 319 0.65 -7.80 3.72
C VAL A 319 0.48 -6.40 4.29
N THR A 320 1.47 -5.52 4.12
CA THR A 320 1.36 -4.10 4.47
C THR A 320 1.52 -3.23 3.24
N ILE A 321 0.53 -2.37 3.00
CA ILE A 321 0.56 -1.31 2.00
C ILE A 321 0.39 0.00 2.75
N SER A 322 1.44 0.83 2.82
CA SER A 322 1.33 2.07 3.60
C SER A 322 2.06 3.28 3.05
N GLY A 323 1.49 4.48 3.20
CA GLY A 323 2.15 5.70 2.73
C GLY A 323 2.26 5.72 1.21
N ILE A 324 1.24 5.23 0.50
CA ILE A 324 1.25 5.13 -0.96
C ILE A 324 0.37 6.21 -1.58
N MET A 325 0.91 6.91 -2.56
CA MET A 325 0.14 7.78 -3.45
C MET A 325 0.01 7.12 -4.83
N GLN A 326 -1.23 6.81 -5.21
CA GLN A 326 -1.60 6.29 -6.52
C GLN A 326 -2.25 7.41 -7.35
N GLU A 327 -1.70 7.64 -8.54
CA GLU A 327 -2.24 8.55 -9.55
C GLU A 327 -2.59 7.81 -10.85
N GLY A 328 -3.55 8.34 -11.61
CA GLY A 328 -3.87 7.87 -12.94
C GLY A 328 -4.84 6.66 -12.99
N ASN A 329 -5.00 6.07 -14.16
CA ASN A 329 -6.20 5.32 -14.55
C ASN A 329 -6.20 3.82 -14.16
N ALA A 330 -5.53 3.47 -13.06
CA ALA A 330 -5.60 2.11 -12.52
C ALA A 330 -7.06 1.69 -12.34
N THR A 331 -7.40 0.45 -12.68
CA THR A 331 -8.75 -0.06 -12.46
C THR A 331 -8.96 -0.37 -10.98
N GLU A 332 -7.94 -0.90 -10.31
CA GLU A 332 -8.04 -1.40 -8.95
C GLU A 332 -6.78 -1.05 -8.17
N LEU A 333 -6.92 -0.71 -6.88
CA LEU A 333 -5.76 -0.51 -6.02
C LEU A 333 -5.17 -1.85 -5.58
N LEU A 334 -6.02 -2.77 -5.11
CA LEU A 334 -5.66 -4.11 -4.68
C LEU A 334 -6.65 -5.12 -5.26
N ASP A 335 -6.14 -6.13 -5.95
CA ASP A 335 -6.89 -7.29 -6.41
C ASP A 335 -6.45 -8.52 -5.63
N LEU A 336 -7.42 -9.25 -5.10
CA LEU A 336 -7.26 -10.54 -4.42
C LEU A 336 -7.91 -11.66 -5.28
N SER A 337 -7.92 -11.52 -6.61
CA SER A 337 -8.60 -12.44 -7.50
C SER A 337 -7.81 -13.74 -7.66
N THR A 338 -8.37 -14.83 -7.17
CA THR A 338 -7.71 -16.15 -7.22
C THR A 338 -8.52 -17.14 -8.00
N SER A 339 -7.87 -18.01 -8.77
CA SER A 339 -8.48 -19.25 -9.27
C SER A 339 -8.56 -20.30 -8.16
N GLY A 340 -9.30 -20.04 -7.07
CA GLY A 340 -9.36 -20.95 -5.93
C GLY A 340 -9.74 -20.31 -4.60
N THR A 341 -9.51 -21.03 -3.50
CA THR A 341 -9.57 -20.48 -2.14
C THR A 341 -8.26 -19.77 -1.82
N CYS A 342 -8.35 -18.58 -1.24
CA CYS A 342 -7.22 -17.71 -0.90
C CYS A 342 -7.38 -17.27 0.56
N ASP A 343 -6.30 -17.27 1.32
CA ASP A 343 -6.27 -16.80 2.71
C ASP A 343 -5.21 -15.69 2.86
N VAL A 344 -5.67 -14.45 2.94
CA VAL A 344 -4.83 -13.28 3.21
C VAL A 344 -4.88 -12.96 4.69
N ARG A 345 -3.76 -13.14 5.39
CA ARG A 345 -3.64 -12.88 6.83
C ARG A 345 -2.86 -11.61 7.12
N GLY A 346 -3.33 -10.79 8.06
CA GLY A 346 -2.62 -9.59 8.52
C GLY A 346 -2.50 -8.49 7.46
N LEU A 347 -3.55 -8.27 6.67
CA LEU A 347 -3.61 -7.21 5.66
C LEU A 347 -3.74 -5.84 6.33
N THR A 348 -2.77 -4.97 6.12
CA THR A 348 -2.70 -3.61 6.66
C THR A 348 -2.64 -2.61 5.50
N ILE A 349 -3.62 -1.70 5.42
CA ILE A 349 -3.60 -0.57 4.48
C ILE A 349 -3.71 0.73 5.28
N GLU A 350 -2.69 1.57 5.18
CA GLU A 350 -2.58 2.78 5.99
C GLU A 350 -1.98 3.95 5.21
N ASN A 351 -2.54 5.15 5.34
CA ASN A 351 -2.03 6.35 4.66
C ASN A 351 -1.87 6.17 3.14
N VAL A 352 -2.88 5.58 2.50
CA VAL A 352 -2.94 5.39 1.04
C VAL A 352 -3.91 6.38 0.43
N ALA A 353 -3.51 7.04 -0.67
CA ALA A 353 -4.37 7.92 -1.46
C ALA A 353 -4.37 7.45 -2.92
N ALA A 354 -5.55 7.28 -3.52
CA ALA A 354 -5.72 6.82 -4.89
C ALA A 354 -6.66 7.76 -5.66
N SER A 355 -6.21 8.35 -6.77
CA SER A 355 -6.94 9.43 -7.44
C SER A 355 -8.04 8.97 -8.38
N SER A 356 -7.97 7.74 -8.89
CA SER A 356 -8.77 7.35 -10.07
C SER A 356 -8.96 5.85 -10.23
N VAL A 357 -8.90 5.08 -9.14
CA VAL A 357 -9.27 3.66 -9.13
C VAL A 357 -10.78 3.47 -9.18
N THR A 358 -11.22 2.43 -9.89
CA THR A 358 -12.63 2.00 -9.90
C THR A 358 -12.98 1.07 -8.75
N LYS A 359 -11.99 0.36 -8.18
CA LYS A 359 -12.14 -0.48 -6.98
C LYS A 359 -10.97 -0.26 -6.03
N ALA A 360 -11.27 -0.19 -4.73
CA ALA A 360 -10.21 -0.13 -3.72
C ALA A 360 -9.64 -1.52 -3.43
N ILE A 361 -10.53 -2.50 -3.21
CA ILE A 361 -10.17 -3.90 -3.04
C ILE A 361 -11.21 -4.73 -3.82
N ASP A 362 -10.77 -5.56 -4.75
CA ASP A 362 -11.57 -6.64 -5.31
C ASP A 362 -11.13 -7.98 -4.70
N ALA A 363 -12.07 -8.88 -4.48
CA ALA A 363 -11.79 -10.21 -3.96
C ALA A 363 -12.66 -11.24 -4.67
N ALA A 364 -12.05 -12.31 -5.17
CA ALA A 364 -12.80 -13.39 -5.77
C ALA A 364 -13.61 -14.19 -4.71
N SER A 365 -14.65 -14.88 -5.17
CA SER A 365 -15.41 -15.82 -4.32
C SER A 365 -14.46 -16.90 -3.77
N GLY A 366 -14.37 -17.04 -2.44
CA GLY A 366 -13.47 -18.00 -1.80
C GLY A 366 -12.22 -17.40 -1.16
N VAL A 367 -12.03 -16.08 -1.25
CA VAL A 367 -11.02 -15.35 -0.48
C VAL A 367 -11.46 -15.17 0.97
N THR A 368 -10.58 -15.51 1.91
CA THR A 368 -10.67 -15.21 3.33
C THR A 368 -9.65 -14.13 3.66
N ILE A 369 -10.08 -13.05 4.30
CA ILE A 369 -9.17 -12.04 4.85
C ILE A 369 -9.24 -12.15 6.37
N ASN A 370 -8.12 -12.42 7.03
CA ASN A 370 -8.02 -12.53 8.48
C ASN A 370 -7.09 -11.46 9.05
N GLY A 371 -7.65 -10.47 9.76
CA GLY A 371 -6.88 -9.35 10.29
C GLY A 371 -6.66 -8.21 9.29
N LEU A 372 -7.75 -7.67 8.75
CA LEU A 372 -7.75 -6.44 7.96
C LEU A 372 -7.65 -5.20 8.87
N TYR A 373 -6.64 -4.37 8.66
CA TYR A 373 -6.49 -3.06 9.29
C TYR A 373 -6.51 -1.97 8.21
N LEU A 374 -7.48 -1.05 8.29
CA LEU A 374 -7.59 0.14 7.45
C LEU A 374 -7.55 1.39 8.33
N ALA A 375 -6.57 2.28 8.14
CA ALA A 375 -6.42 3.49 8.96
C ALA A 375 -6.62 4.81 8.22
N SER A 376 -6.21 4.89 6.95
CA SER A 376 -6.37 6.10 6.14
C SER A 376 -6.25 5.73 4.66
N LEU A 377 -7.37 5.39 4.04
CA LEU A 377 -7.47 5.17 2.59
C LEU A 377 -8.36 6.26 1.99
N THR A 378 -7.81 7.08 1.10
CA THR A 378 -8.57 8.11 0.37
C THR A 378 -8.69 7.71 -1.09
N VAL A 379 -9.91 7.55 -1.60
CA VAL A 379 -10.16 7.31 -3.03
C VAL A 379 -10.91 8.51 -3.60
N ASN A 380 -10.31 9.20 -4.57
CA ASN A 380 -10.82 10.44 -5.17
C ASN A 380 -11.79 10.16 -6.35
N GLN A 381 -12.57 9.09 -6.23
CA GLN A 381 -13.78 8.83 -7.03
C GLN A 381 -14.99 8.75 -6.10
N ALA A 382 -16.17 9.13 -6.59
CA ALA A 382 -17.38 9.33 -5.78
C ALA A 382 -17.95 8.07 -5.13
N ASN A 383 -17.38 6.87 -5.32
CA ASN A 383 -17.86 5.63 -4.72
C ASN A 383 -16.67 4.73 -4.34
N LEU A 384 -16.53 4.43 -3.06
CA LEU A 384 -15.57 3.45 -2.57
C LEU A 384 -16.21 2.06 -2.65
N ASP A 385 -15.99 1.36 -3.76
CA ASP A 385 -16.47 -0.01 -3.92
C ASP A 385 -15.41 -1.00 -3.41
N PHE A 386 -15.75 -1.70 -2.33
CA PHE A 386 -15.17 -3.00 -1.98
C PHE A 386 -16.04 -4.05 -2.67
N TYR A 387 -15.53 -4.70 -3.69
CA TYR A 387 -16.32 -5.59 -4.55
C TYR A 387 -16.13 -7.05 -4.12
N ASN A 388 -17.21 -7.85 -4.13
CA ASN A 388 -17.20 -9.32 -3.96
C ASN A 388 -16.54 -9.90 -2.68
N LEU A 389 -16.52 -9.18 -1.54
CA LEU A 389 -16.08 -9.74 -0.25
C LEU A 389 -17.11 -10.76 0.31
N GLU A 390 -17.26 -11.92 -0.33
CA GLU A 390 -18.32 -12.89 -0.01
C GLU A 390 -17.99 -13.84 1.16
N HIS A 391 -16.71 -14.02 1.54
CA HIS A 391 -16.27 -15.00 2.56
C HIS A 391 -15.18 -14.48 3.54
N SER A 392 -15.13 -13.18 3.83
CA SER A 392 -14.10 -12.64 4.74
C SER A 392 -14.48 -12.81 6.22
N THR A 393 -13.56 -13.33 7.05
CA THR A 393 -13.71 -13.33 8.51
C THR A 393 -12.96 -12.13 9.07
N LEU A 394 -13.60 -10.96 9.07
CA LEU A 394 -12.98 -9.72 9.55
C LEU A 394 -12.69 -9.80 11.06
N ALA A 395 -11.45 -9.59 11.45
CA ALA A 395 -11.05 -9.50 12.86
C ALA A 395 -11.37 -8.09 13.42
N PRO A 396 -11.62 -7.94 14.73
CA PRO A 396 -11.98 -6.64 15.32
C PRO A 396 -10.84 -5.60 15.19
N GLY A 397 -11.15 -4.42 14.65
CA GLY A 397 -10.20 -3.29 14.57
C GLY A 397 -10.39 -2.30 13.40
N TRP A 398 -11.59 -2.16 12.85
CA TRP A 398 -11.84 -1.45 11.59
C TRP A 398 -12.32 0.00 11.78
N TYR A 399 -11.83 0.93 10.95
CA TYR A 399 -12.29 2.31 10.82
C TYR A 399 -12.40 2.67 9.33
N GLY A 400 -13.59 2.59 8.72
CA GLY A 400 -13.81 2.89 7.29
C GLY A 400 -15.27 2.87 6.89
N THR A 401 -15.58 2.84 5.58
CA THR A 401 -16.94 2.65 5.03
C THR A 401 -16.93 1.41 4.13
N LEU A 402 -17.93 0.53 4.22
CA LEU A 402 -17.99 -0.74 3.48
C LEU A 402 -19.07 -0.70 2.38
N GLY A 403 -18.66 -0.98 1.15
CA GLY A 403 -19.53 -1.43 0.06
C GLY A 403 -19.67 -2.95 0.08
N ASN A 404 -20.86 -3.43 -0.32
CA ASN A 404 -21.28 -4.81 -0.58
C ASN A 404 -20.44 -5.95 0.05
N ALA A 405 -20.66 -6.19 1.35
CA ALA A 405 -20.31 -7.45 1.98
C ALA A 405 -21.56 -8.07 2.61
N ALA A 406 -21.67 -9.40 2.51
CA ALA A 406 -22.51 -10.16 3.43
C ALA A 406 -21.73 -10.29 4.76
N HIS A 407 -22.42 -10.11 5.89
CA HIS A 407 -21.93 -10.15 7.28
C HIS A 407 -21.70 -8.80 7.97
N THR A 408 -21.74 -8.89 9.31
CA THR A 408 -22.05 -7.80 10.24
C THR A 408 -20.92 -6.78 10.38
N VAL A 409 -21.29 -5.49 10.37
CA VAL A 409 -20.34 -4.38 10.35
C VAL A 409 -20.68 -3.38 11.46
N ALA A 410 -19.70 -3.08 12.31
CA ALA A 410 -19.71 -1.91 13.20
C ALA A 410 -18.89 -0.80 12.53
N ILE A 411 -19.56 0.29 12.13
CA ILE A 411 -18.92 1.48 11.56
C ILE A 411 -18.96 2.62 12.59
N ALA A 412 -17.82 3.22 12.91
CA ALA A 412 -17.73 4.46 13.69
C ALA A 412 -16.80 5.45 12.99
N GLY A 413 -17.35 6.54 12.45
CA GLY A 413 -16.59 7.60 11.78
C GLY A 413 -17.47 8.65 11.09
N ASP A 414 -16.87 9.79 10.74
CA ASP A 414 -17.51 10.86 9.97
C ASP A 414 -17.64 10.41 8.51
N ILE A 415 -18.87 10.09 8.10
CA ILE A 415 -19.19 9.65 6.75
C ILE A 415 -20.12 10.70 6.14
N THR A 416 -19.65 11.39 5.11
CA THR A 416 -20.46 12.27 4.25
C THR A 416 -20.49 11.69 2.84
N ASP A 417 -21.69 11.57 2.25
CA ASP A 417 -21.94 11.10 0.88
C ASP A 417 -21.39 9.69 0.58
N CYS A 418 -21.97 8.65 1.17
CA CYS A 418 -21.71 7.27 0.73
C CYS A 418 -22.99 6.44 0.61
N ASP A 419 -22.99 5.52 -0.36
CA ASP A 419 -23.92 4.41 -0.40
C ASP A 419 -23.33 3.24 0.41
N ILE A 420 -24.07 2.76 1.42
CA ILE A 420 -23.70 1.58 2.20
C ILE A 420 -24.55 0.42 1.67
N ASN A 421 -23.91 -0.63 1.17
CA ASN A 421 -24.61 -1.77 0.56
C ASN A 421 -24.45 -3.00 1.46
N LEU A 422 -25.54 -3.42 2.10
CA LEU A 422 -25.58 -4.56 3.00
C LEU A 422 -26.53 -5.61 2.42
N ASN A 423 -26.04 -6.83 2.17
CA ASN A 423 -26.85 -7.96 1.70
C ASN A 423 -27.72 -7.68 0.45
N ASN A 424 -27.14 -7.19 -0.65
CA ASN A 424 -27.87 -6.85 -1.88
C ASN A 424 -28.99 -5.81 -1.69
N GLN A 425 -28.84 -4.93 -0.70
CA GLN A 425 -29.69 -3.77 -0.49
C GLN A 425 -28.86 -2.50 -0.36
N THR A 426 -29.17 -1.54 -1.23
CA THR A 426 -28.57 -0.21 -1.22
C THR A 426 -29.25 0.63 -0.14
N TYR A 427 -28.47 1.08 0.84
CA TYR A 427 -28.89 2.10 1.80
C TYR A 427 -28.19 3.40 1.41
N SER A 428 -28.96 4.41 0.99
CA SER A 428 -28.44 5.75 0.72
C SER A 428 -28.49 6.57 2.00
N VAL A 429 -27.34 7.11 2.40
CA VAL A 429 -27.25 8.08 3.50
C VAL A 429 -26.93 9.44 2.88
N THR A 430 -27.89 10.36 2.91
CA THR A 430 -27.69 11.74 2.43
C THR A 430 -28.03 12.72 3.55
N GLY A 431 -27.11 13.62 3.88
CA GLY A 431 -27.27 14.59 4.96
C GLY A 431 -25.99 15.36 5.28
N THR A 432 -26.12 16.60 5.72
CA THR A 432 -25.00 17.55 5.91
C THR A 432 -24.41 17.58 7.32
N GLU A 433 -24.91 16.77 8.28
CA GLU A 433 -24.32 16.63 9.62
C GLU A 433 -24.42 15.18 10.15
N THR A 434 -23.44 14.79 10.96
CA THR A 434 -22.97 13.41 11.20
C THR A 434 -23.71 12.61 12.30
N ASN A 435 -23.85 11.29 12.08
CA ASN A 435 -23.49 10.14 12.95
C ASN A 435 -24.28 8.85 12.57
N VAL A 436 -23.59 7.74 12.33
CA VAL A 436 -24.18 6.41 12.01
C VAL A 436 -24.08 5.46 13.22
N ARG A 437 -25.14 4.68 13.52
CA ARG A 437 -25.07 3.55 14.47
C ARG A 437 -25.82 2.31 13.93
N LEU A 438 -25.13 1.17 13.97
CA LEU A 438 -25.61 -0.17 13.59
C LEU A 438 -25.52 -1.10 14.82
N SER A 439 -26.43 -2.08 14.97
CA SER A 439 -26.55 -2.94 16.17
C SER A 439 -26.16 -4.41 15.95
N GLU A 440 -25.59 -5.05 16.97
CA GLU A 440 -25.47 -6.51 17.10
C GLU A 440 -26.03 -6.98 18.46
N GLY A 441 -26.71 -8.13 18.48
CA GLY A 441 -26.73 -9.07 19.63
C GLY A 441 -27.15 -8.57 21.02
N ASN A 442 -28.36 -8.97 21.42
CA ASN A 442 -28.90 -9.13 22.78
C ASN A 442 -29.07 -7.94 23.73
N ASP A 443 -28.65 -6.72 23.40
CA ASP A 443 -29.18 -5.52 24.06
C ASP A 443 -29.78 -4.59 23.00
N ASP A 444 -31.11 -4.54 22.97
CA ASP A 444 -31.94 -3.74 22.07
C ASP A 444 -31.62 -2.24 22.23
N GLU A 445 -30.75 -1.67 21.40
CA GLU A 445 -30.54 -0.23 21.36
C GLU A 445 -30.10 0.27 19.97
N VAL A 446 -30.90 1.16 19.38
CA VAL A 446 -30.60 1.89 18.14
C VAL A 446 -30.72 3.37 18.43
N TRP A 447 -29.70 4.16 18.08
CA TRP A 447 -29.65 5.60 18.31
C TRP A 447 -29.56 6.32 16.98
N VAL A 448 -30.49 7.24 16.72
CA VAL A 448 -30.52 8.07 15.50
C VAL A 448 -30.59 9.54 15.94
N ARG A 449 -29.70 10.38 15.40
CA ARG A 449 -29.81 11.86 15.44
C ARG A 449 -30.19 12.36 14.04
N GLU A 450 -31.07 13.37 13.98
CA GLU A 450 -31.72 13.86 12.76
C GLU A 450 -30.78 14.56 11.76
N ALA A 451 -30.96 14.24 10.46
CA ALA A 451 -31.50 15.14 9.44
C ALA A 451 -32.10 14.29 8.28
N ASP A 452 -33.15 14.78 7.60
CA ASP A 452 -33.86 14.21 6.44
C ASP A 452 -33.41 12.82 5.95
N PHE A 453 -33.77 11.77 6.69
CA PHE A 453 -33.40 10.41 6.35
C PHE A 453 -34.60 9.64 5.79
N SER A 454 -34.52 9.23 4.52
CA SER A 454 -35.44 8.27 3.93
C SER A 454 -34.77 6.89 3.85
N VAL A 455 -35.23 5.93 4.66
CA VAL A 455 -34.90 4.51 4.45
C VAL A 455 -35.81 3.99 3.34
N GLY A 456 -35.28 3.86 2.13
CA GLY A 456 -35.93 3.09 1.07
C GLY A 456 -35.50 1.62 1.17
N VAL A 457 -36.44 0.71 1.38
CA VAL A 457 -36.19 -0.74 1.29
C VAL A 457 -36.69 -1.23 -0.07
N ASP A 458 -35.80 -1.73 -0.92
CA ASP A 458 -36.23 -2.44 -2.14
C ASP A 458 -36.83 -3.80 -1.76
N THR A 459 -38.16 -3.83 -1.75
CA THR A 459 -38.93 -5.01 -1.36
C THR A 459 -38.82 -6.18 -2.34
N ALA A 460 -38.25 -5.98 -3.54
CA ALA A 460 -38.09 -7.06 -4.52
C ALA A 460 -36.94 -8.02 -4.19
N ARG A 461 -36.03 -7.65 -3.27
CA ARG A 461 -34.74 -8.36 -3.07
C ARG A 461 -34.36 -8.67 -1.62
N ALA A 462 -35.23 -8.44 -0.65
CA ALA A 462 -34.99 -8.75 0.77
C ALA A 462 -35.17 -10.26 1.09
N LYS A 463 -34.25 -10.87 1.86
CA LYS A 463 -34.51 -12.11 2.63
C LYS A 463 -35.27 -11.82 3.94
N VAL A 464 -36.05 -10.74 3.98
CA VAL A 464 -36.95 -10.43 5.09
C VAL A 464 -38.25 -11.17 4.80
N SER A 465 -38.60 -12.14 5.65
CA SER A 465 -39.74 -13.04 5.40
C SER A 465 -41.09 -12.32 5.32
N LYS A 466 -41.20 -11.15 5.98
CA LYS A 466 -42.35 -10.25 5.91
C LYS A 466 -42.02 -8.90 6.55
N ILE A 467 -42.40 -7.80 5.90
CA ILE A 467 -42.44 -6.46 6.52
C ILE A 467 -43.88 -6.22 6.96
N LEU A 468 -44.07 -5.82 8.21
CA LEU A 468 -45.37 -5.36 8.70
C LEU A 468 -45.31 -3.84 8.87
N GLU A 469 -46.27 -3.14 8.28
CA GLU A 469 -46.39 -1.70 8.40
C GLU A 469 -47.53 -1.37 9.37
N PHE A 470 -47.25 -0.52 10.34
CA PHE A 470 -48.25 -0.03 11.28
C PHE A 470 -48.19 1.49 11.35
N SER A 471 -49.31 2.10 11.70
CA SER A 471 -49.31 3.50 12.11
C SER A 471 -50.22 3.69 13.30
N GLY A 472 -49.90 4.70 14.11
CA GLY A 472 -50.69 5.04 15.28
C GLY A 472 -50.51 6.50 15.63
N SER A 473 -51.56 7.09 16.22
CA SER A 473 -51.46 8.46 16.71
C SER A 473 -51.20 8.46 18.21
N TRP A 474 -50.25 9.28 18.64
CA TRP A 474 -49.93 9.47 20.05
C TRP A 474 -49.56 10.92 20.30
N ASP A 475 -50.11 11.46 21.38
CA ASP A 475 -49.71 12.73 21.97
C ASP A 475 -49.03 12.41 23.31
N PRO A 476 -47.70 12.58 23.44
CA PRO A 476 -47.01 12.37 24.72
C PRO A 476 -47.34 13.47 25.74
N GLY A 477 -48.06 14.53 25.35
CA GLY A 477 -48.22 15.72 26.15
C GLY A 477 -46.90 16.47 26.29
N THR A 478 -46.73 17.17 27.41
CA THR A 478 -45.46 17.82 27.75
C THR A 478 -44.55 16.84 28.50
N VAL A 479 -43.37 16.57 27.96
CA VAL A 479 -42.31 15.76 28.56
C VAL A 479 -41.26 16.72 29.12
N ALA A 480 -40.95 16.65 30.42
CA ALA A 480 -39.91 17.51 31.01
C ALA A 480 -38.51 17.07 30.58
N ASP A 481 -37.51 17.94 30.75
CA ASP A 481 -36.11 17.57 30.46
C ASP A 481 -35.65 16.42 31.37
N GLY A 482 -35.01 15.41 30.79
CA GLY A 482 -34.61 14.17 31.45
C GLY A 482 -35.73 13.13 31.66
N ASP A 483 -37.00 13.46 31.35
CA ASP A 483 -38.12 12.53 31.47
C ASP A 483 -38.30 11.67 30.21
N VAL A 484 -38.89 10.48 30.42
CA VAL A 484 -39.28 9.55 29.37
C VAL A 484 -40.80 9.42 29.30
N ALA A 485 -41.36 9.66 28.13
CA ALA A 485 -42.75 9.32 27.82
C ALA A 485 -42.80 8.02 27.02
N THR A 486 -43.78 7.15 27.29
CA THR A 486 -43.89 5.85 26.62
C THR A 486 -45.32 5.57 26.18
N ASN A 487 -45.50 4.94 25.02
CA ASN A 487 -46.78 4.43 24.55
C ASN A 487 -46.65 3.07 23.87
N ASP A 488 -47.63 2.19 24.10
CA ASP A 488 -47.75 0.90 23.43
C ASP A 488 -48.75 1.01 22.27
N PHE A 489 -48.28 0.82 21.04
CA PHE A 489 -49.13 0.68 19.86
C PHE A 489 -49.50 -0.80 19.66
N THR A 490 -50.77 -1.07 19.35
CA THR A 490 -51.19 -2.44 19.03
C THR A 490 -50.70 -2.81 17.65
N ALA A 491 -49.96 -3.92 17.55
CA ALA A 491 -49.32 -4.37 16.31
C ALA A 491 -49.37 -5.90 16.22
N THR A 492 -50.48 -6.44 15.70
CA THR A 492 -50.71 -7.89 15.65
C THR A 492 -49.68 -8.61 14.79
N ASN A 493 -49.21 -9.78 15.23
CA ASN A 493 -48.14 -10.57 14.62
C ASN A 493 -46.73 -9.97 14.76
N VAL A 494 -46.55 -8.98 15.63
CA VAL A 494 -45.23 -8.59 16.14
C VAL A 494 -44.87 -9.51 17.29
N ALA A 495 -43.65 -10.03 17.30
CA ALA A 495 -43.10 -10.86 18.37
C ALA A 495 -42.00 -10.07 19.09
N THR A 496 -41.83 -10.31 20.39
CA THR A 496 -40.65 -9.80 21.11
C THR A 496 -39.37 -10.23 20.39
N GLY A 497 -38.50 -9.27 20.07
CA GLY A 497 -37.27 -9.49 19.31
C GLY A 497 -37.37 -9.18 17.81
N ASP A 498 -38.56 -8.92 17.25
CA ASP A 498 -38.67 -8.36 15.90
C ASP A 498 -38.01 -6.97 15.85
N PHE A 499 -37.34 -6.64 14.74
CA PHE A 499 -36.69 -5.35 14.57
C PHE A 499 -37.71 -4.28 14.15
N VAL A 500 -37.72 -3.12 14.81
CA VAL A 500 -38.72 -2.06 14.58
C VAL A 500 -38.04 -0.74 14.28
N ILE A 501 -38.46 -0.10 13.20
CA ILE A 501 -38.13 1.30 12.90
C ILE A 501 -39.39 2.13 13.14
N ALA A 502 -39.29 3.20 13.93
CA ALA A 502 -40.35 4.19 14.12
C ALA A 502 -39.96 5.52 13.46
N THR A 503 -40.89 6.14 12.75
CA THR A 503 -40.70 7.44 12.10
C THR A 503 -41.84 8.40 12.41
N VAL A 504 -41.51 9.69 12.49
CA VAL A 504 -42.46 10.79 12.71
C VAL A 504 -41.99 12.05 12.00
N ASN A 505 -42.93 12.85 11.51
CA ASN A 505 -42.61 14.19 11.02
C ASN A 505 -42.59 15.20 12.18
N GLN A 506 -41.39 15.62 12.57
CA GLN A 506 -41.15 16.61 13.62
C GLN A 506 -39.98 17.55 13.26
N THR A 507 -39.88 18.67 13.96
CA THR A 507 -38.91 19.75 13.67
C THR A 507 -38.16 20.21 14.93
N SER A 508 -38.07 19.37 15.97
CA SER A 508 -37.52 19.77 17.27
C SER A 508 -36.25 18.99 17.57
N ALA A 509 -35.12 19.70 17.61
CA ALA A 509 -33.85 19.14 18.04
C ALA A 509 -33.93 18.76 19.53
N HIS A 510 -33.22 17.68 19.91
CA HIS A 510 -32.96 17.21 21.29
C HIS A 510 -34.00 16.28 21.95
N ILE A 511 -34.53 15.32 21.19
CA ILE A 511 -35.25 14.17 21.76
C ILE A 511 -34.62 12.86 21.30
N HIS A 512 -34.72 11.82 22.12
CA HIS A 512 -34.29 10.47 21.82
C HIS A 512 -35.51 9.54 21.71
N LEU A 513 -35.57 8.79 20.62
CA LEU A 513 -36.66 7.87 20.29
C LEU A 513 -36.18 6.41 20.41
N GLU A 514 -36.91 5.60 21.15
CA GLU A 514 -36.69 4.14 21.24
C GLU A 514 -37.96 3.41 20.81
N ALA A 515 -37.86 2.48 19.87
CA ALA A 515 -38.97 1.61 19.49
C ALA A 515 -38.60 0.14 19.72
N ARG A 516 -39.43 -0.59 20.46
CA ARG A 516 -39.21 -2.01 20.78
C ARG A 516 -40.43 -2.85 20.40
N ALA A 517 -40.17 -3.97 19.73
CA ALA A 517 -41.19 -5.00 19.54
C ALA A 517 -41.47 -5.74 20.84
N ILE A 518 -42.75 -5.83 21.20
CA ILE A 518 -43.27 -6.67 22.27
C ILE A 518 -44.34 -7.55 21.64
N THR A 519 -44.59 -8.75 22.14
CA THR A 519 -45.67 -9.60 21.59
C THR A 519 -46.98 -8.82 21.40
N ASP A 520 -47.41 -8.74 20.12
CA ASP A 520 -48.55 -8.01 19.58
C ASP A 520 -48.56 -6.49 19.80
N LYS A 521 -47.40 -5.88 20.08
CA LYS A 521 -47.26 -4.46 20.37
C LYS A 521 -45.93 -3.88 19.88
N ILE A 522 -45.92 -2.57 19.68
CA ILE A 522 -44.70 -1.77 19.57
C ILE A 522 -44.70 -0.77 20.71
N ARG A 523 -43.68 -0.80 21.55
CA ARG A 523 -43.46 0.23 22.56
C ARG A 523 -42.59 1.32 21.98
N LEU A 524 -43.08 2.54 21.97
CA LEU A 524 -42.32 3.73 21.63
C LEU A 524 -42.04 4.52 22.90
N SER A 525 -40.78 4.89 23.13
CA SER A 525 -40.34 5.80 24.18
C SER A 525 -39.75 7.06 23.58
N ILE A 526 -40.01 8.20 24.21
CA ILE A 526 -39.42 9.51 23.91
C ILE A 526 -38.71 9.97 25.18
N LEU A 527 -37.39 10.03 25.15
CA LEU A 527 -36.58 10.69 26.16
C LEU A 527 -36.33 12.14 25.71
N ASN A 528 -36.67 13.11 26.55
CA ASN A 528 -36.39 14.51 26.27
C ASN A 528 -35.04 14.93 26.87
N GLU A 529 -34.14 15.46 26.05
CA GLU A 529 -32.82 15.97 26.47
C GLU A 529 -32.60 17.41 25.98
N SER A 530 -33.69 18.16 25.79
CA SER A 530 -33.65 19.51 25.21
C SER A 530 -33.19 20.61 26.16
N GLY A 531 -32.95 20.30 27.44
CA GLY A 531 -32.72 21.32 28.46
C GLY A 531 -33.98 22.11 28.83
N GLY A 532 -35.16 21.68 28.34
CA GLY A 532 -36.46 22.33 28.54
C GLY A 532 -37.63 21.35 28.37
N ASN A 533 -38.86 21.86 28.40
CA ASN A 533 -40.06 21.04 28.19
C ASN A 533 -40.28 20.77 26.69
N TYR A 534 -40.45 19.49 26.32
CA TYR A 534 -40.82 19.06 24.98
C TYR A 534 -42.32 18.82 24.86
N ALA A 535 -42.99 19.39 23.86
CA ALA A 535 -44.44 19.24 23.65
C ALA A 535 -44.77 19.12 22.14
N PRO A 536 -44.65 17.92 21.54
CA PRO A 536 -44.87 17.74 20.11
C PRO A 536 -46.34 17.81 19.70
N GLY A 537 -47.26 17.71 20.66
CA GLY A 537 -48.68 17.47 20.40
C GLY A 537 -48.91 16.10 19.77
N SER A 538 -50.17 15.86 19.35
CA SER A 538 -50.53 14.61 18.69
C SER A 538 -49.82 14.45 17.35
N LYS A 539 -49.08 13.35 17.20
CA LYS A 539 -48.39 12.97 15.96
C LYS A 539 -48.83 11.59 15.50
N THR A 540 -48.84 11.39 14.18
CA THR A 540 -48.95 10.06 13.58
C THR A 540 -47.55 9.49 13.43
N TRP A 541 -47.34 8.35 14.07
CA TRP A 541 -46.12 7.56 14.02
C TRP A 541 -46.31 6.44 13.01
N SER A 542 -45.31 6.24 12.17
CA SER A 542 -45.25 5.13 11.23
C SER A 542 -44.21 4.13 11.73
N PHE A 543 -44.52 2.84 11.64
CA PHE A 543 -43.65 1.77 12.09
C PHE A 543 -43.44 0.75 10.97
N LEU A 544 -42.18 0.37 10.78
CA LEU A 544 -41.80 -0.76 9.94
C LEU A 544 -41.25 -1.85 10.85
N VAL A 545 -41.89 -3.03 10.83
CA VAL A 545 -41.45 -4.20 11.61
C VAL A 545 -40.89 -5.25 10.67
N PHE A 546 -39.65 -5.62 10.92
CA PHE A 546 -38.90 -6.63 10.20
C PHE A 546 -38.93 -7.92 11.03
N LYS A 547 -39.59 -8.94 10.50
CA LYS A 547 -39.71 -10.23 11.17
C LYS A 547 -38.35 -10.91 11.26
N THR A 548 -37.87 -11.18 12.47
CA THR A 548 -36.69 -12.03 12.67
C THR A 548 -37.09 -13.47 12.35
N SER A 549 -36.40 -14.12 11.41
CA SER A 549 -36.64 -15.50 10.97
C SER A 549 -36.10 -16.54 11.94
#